data_AF-A0A8S3JRY5-F1
#
_entry.id   AF-A0A8S3JRY5-F1
#
_cell.length_a   1.000
_cell.length_b   1.000
_cell.length_c   1.000
_cell.angle_alpha   90.00
_cell.angle_beta   90.00
_cell.angle_gamma   90.00
#
_symmetry.space_group_name_H-M   'P 1'
#
loop_
_entity.id
_entity.type
_entity.pdbx_description
1 polymer ?
#
loop_
_entity_poly.entity_id
_entity_poly.type
_entity_poly.pdbx_seq_one_letter_code
_entity_poly.pdbx_strand_id
1 'polypeptide(L)'
;MNASSFNSNEQEQSVTNLVKIHSLSQLLKRDREQLLTQSRSIAYYHPHIDRDKAEQLLRAKYTRYKRDGLFLLRDCTTSPHDFSLSLVCGDKCYHYK
;
A
#
# COMPACT_ATOMS: atom_id res chain seq x y z
N MET A 1 36.82 24.50 6.15
CA MET A 1 36.38 23.26 5.49
C MET A 1 35.69 22.41 6.55
N ASN A 2 34.38 22.55 6.72
CA ASN A 2 33.62 21.76 7.70
C ASN A 2 32.81 20.71 6.93
N ALA A 3 33.22 19.45 7.04
CA ALA A 3 32.40 18.33 6.64
C ALA A 3 31.32 18.14 7.72
N SER A 4 30.14 18.69 7.47
CA SER A 4 28.94 18.36 8.23
C SER A 4 28.51 16.94 7.88
N SER A 5 28.87 16.01 8.75
CA SER A 5 28.47 14.60 8.70
C SER A 5 26.96 14.46 8.52
N PHE A 6 26.59 13.76 7.44
CA PHE A 6 25.26 13.28 7.16
C PHE A 6 24.78 12.44 8.36
N ASN A 7 23.73 12.91 9.03
CA ASN A 7 23.14 12.25 10.18
C ASN A 7 22.52 10.91 9.75
N SER A 8 23.23 9.83 10.02
CA SER A 8 22.88 8.46 9.62
C SER A 8 21.94 7.85 10.66
N ASN A 9 20.77 8.47 10.86
CA ASN A 9 19.73 7.99 11.78
C ASN A 9 18.38 7.89 11.04
N GLU A 10 18.36 7.22 9.90
CA GLU A 10 17.16 6.53 9.43
C GLU A 10 17.32 5.06 9.81
N GLN A 11 17.03 4.76 11.07
CA GLN A 11 16.92 3.40 11.58
C GLN A 11 15.85 2.68 10.74
N GLU A 12 16.31 1.78 9.87
CA GLU A 12 15.45 0.84 9.17
C GLU A 12 14.83 -0.10 10.21
N GLN A 13 13.74 0.36 10.84
CA GLN A 13 13.01 -0.44 11.81
C GLN A 13 12.45 -1.64 11.07
N SER A 14 12.92 -2.83 11.44
CA SER A 14 12.42 -4.10 10.90
C SER A 14 10.89 -4.09 10.86
N VAL A 15 10.29 -4.44 9.72
CA VAL A 15 8.82 -4.51 9.54
C VAL A 15 8.17 -5.30 10.67
N THR A 16 8.85 -6.35 11.15
CA THR A 16 8.44 -7.20 12.28
C THR A 16 8.28 -6.43 13.59
N ASN A 17 9.05 -5.36 13.81
CA ASN A 17 8.91 -4.49 14.98
C ASN A 17 7.84 -3.42 14.78
N LEU A 18 7.69 -2.92 13.55
CA LEU A 18 6.65 -1.94 13.22
C LEU A 18 5.24 -2.51 13.46
N VAL A 19 4.98 -3.75 13.03
CA VAL A 19 3.68 -4.42 13.20
C VAL A 19 3.38 -4.85 14.64
N LYS A 20 4.38 -4.85 15.54
CA LYS A 20 4.17 -5.13 16.97
C LYS A 20 3.69 -3.92 17.75
N ILE A 21 4.05 -2.72 17.29
CA ILE A 21 3.86 -1.47 18.04
C ILE A 21 2.69 -0.66 17.47
N HIS A 22 2.41 -0.82 16.17
CA HIS A 22 1.34 -0.11 15.49
C HIS A 22 0.28 -1.08 14.98
N SER A 23 -0.98 -0.67 15.06
CA SER A 23 -2.04 -1.36 14.33
C SER A 23 -1.84 -1.19 12.83
N LEU A 24 -2.34 -2.13 12.05
CA LEU A 24 -2.32 -2.04 10.59
C LEU A 24 -2.95 -0.71 10.12
N SER A 25 -4.06 -0.28 10.73
CA SER A 25 -4.72 0.99 10.41
C SER A 25 -3.81 2.21 10.66
N GLN A 26 -2.99 2.19 11.72
CA GLN A 26 -2.03 3.27 11.99
C GLN A 26 -0.92 3.30 10.94
N LEU A 27 -0.39 2.13 10.55
CA LEU A 27 0.63 2.03 9.51
C LEU A 27 0.10 2.51 8.15
N LEU A 28 -1.12 2.12 7.79
CA LEU A 28 -1.77 2.54 6.55
C LEU A 28 -2.04 4.05 6.52
N LYS A 29 -2.45 4.64 7.65
CA LYS A 29 -2.60 6.10 7.76
C LYS A 29 -1.26 6.82 7.59
N ARG A 30 -0.21 6.33 8.25
CA ARG A 30 1.15 6.88 8.10
C ARG A 30 1.63 6.83 6.66
N ASP A 31 1.48 5.68 5.99
CA ASP A 31 1.89 5.52 4.59
C ASP A 31 1.09 6.45 3.67
N ARG A 32 -0.22 6.60 3.91
CA ARG A 32 -1.08 7.57 3.19
C ARG A 32 -0.61 9.02 3.37
N GLU A 33 -0.27 9.43 4.58
CA GLU A 33 0.23 10.79 4.84
C GLU A 33 1.59 11.04 4.18
N GLN A 34 2.48 10.05 4.21
CA GLN A 34 3.77 10.12 3.52
C GLN A 34 3.61 10.25 2.01
N LEU A 35 2.63 9.57 1.41
CA LEU A 35 2.29 9.70 -0.01
C LEU A 35 1.90 11.14 -0.37
N LEU A 36 1.03 11.76 0.43
CA LEU A 36 0.53 13.11 0.20
C LEU A 36 1.62 14.17 0.41
N THR A 37 2.56 13.93 1.33
CA THR A 37 3.53 14.93 1.78
C THR A 37 4.87 14.86 1.04
N GLN A 38 5.34 13.65 0.69
CA GLN A 38 6.66 13.45 0.08
C GLN A 38 6.61 13.12 -1.43
N SER A 39 5.42 13.12 -2.06
CA SER A 39 5.25 12.71 -3.46
C SER A 39 5.93 11.37 -3.78
N ARG A 40 6.05 10.47 -2.79
CA ARG A 40 6.55 9.11 -3.01
C ARG A 40 5.44 8.34 -3.69
N SER A 41 5.71 7.63 -4.78
CA SER A 41 4.72 6.73 -5.38
C SER A 41 4.81 5.35 -4.72
N ILE A 42 3.88 5.01 -3.85
CA ILE A 42 3.75 3.63 -3.36
C ILE A 42 3.01 2.82 -4.43
N ALA A 43 3.70 1.89 -5.06
CA ALA A 43 3.17 1.12 -6.19
C ALA A 43 1.90 0.32 -5.88
N TYR A 44 1.61 0.06 -4.59
CA TYR A 44 0.49 -0.74 -4.13
C TYR A 44 -0.72 0.08 -3.64
N TYR A 45 -0.63 1.39 -3.40
CA TYR A 45 -1.76 2.19 -2.86
C TYR A 45 -2.37 3.12 -3.91
N HIS A 46 -3.70 3.04 -4.05
CA HIS A 46 -4.49 3.71 -5.09
C HIS A 46 -5.76 4.33 -4.46
N PRO A 47 -5.72 5.57 -3.95
CA PRO A 47 -6.80 6.15 -3.14
C PRO A 47 -8.12 6.32 -3.92
N HIS A 48 -8.05 6.75 -5.17
CA HIS A 48 -9.23 7.19 -5.95
C HIS A 48 -9.72 6.15 -6.96
N ILE A 49 -9.53 4.86 -6.70
CA ILE A 49 -10.05 3.81 -7.57
C ILE A 49 -11.18 3.06 -6.87
N ASP A 50 -12.22 2.77 -7.63
CA ASP A 50 -13.32 1.91 -7.19
C ASP A 50 -12.95 0.43 -7.32
N ARG A 51 -13.90 -0.43 -6.96
CA ARG A 51 -13.74 -1.88 -7.05
C ARG A 51 -13.44 -2.32 -8.48
N ASP A 52 -14.20 -1.83 -9.45
CA ASP A 52 -14.11 -2.29 -10.84
C ASP A 52 -12.77 -1.91 -11.47
N LYS A 53 -12.29 -0.70 -11.19
CA LYS A 53 -10.98 -0.25 -11.64
C LYS A 53 -9.84 -1.06 -10.99
N ALA A 54 -9.98 -1.42 -9.71
CA ALA A 54 -9.03 -2.29 -9.04
C ALA A 54 -8.96 -3.69 -9.69
N GLU A 55 -10.12 -4.29 -9.99
CA GLU A 55 -10.17 -5.58 -10.69
C GLU A 55 -9.52 -5.49 -12.07
N GLN A 56 -9.79 -4.42 -12.84
CA GLN A 56 -9.18 -4.20 -14.16
C GLN A 56 -7.64 -4.15 -14.07
N LEU A 57 -7.10 -3.40 -13.11
CA LEU A 57 -5.65 -3.28 -12.92
C LEU A 57 -5.01 -4.61 -12.51
N LEU A 58 -5.64 -5.33 -11.57
CA LEU A 58 -5.15 -6.63 -11.10
C LEU A 58 -5.19 -7.67 -12.21
N ARG A 59 -6.27 -7.76 -12.98
CA ARG A 59 -6.38 -8.69 -14.13
C ARG A 59 -5.38 -8.35 -15.23
N ALA A 60 -5.20 -7.07 -15.56
CA ALA A 60 -4.19 -6.66 -16.56
C ALA A 60 -2.78 -7.09 -16.13
N LYS A 61 -2.42 -6.92 -14.85
CA LYS A 61 -1.15 -7.41 -14.31
C LYS A 61 -1.10 -8.94 -14.26
N TYR A 62 -2.16 -9.61 -13.84
CA TYR A 62 -2.23 -11.06 -13.78
C TYR A 62 -2.07 -11.70 -15.16
N THR A 63 -2.68 -11.15 -16.20
CA THR A 63 -2.48 -11.62 -17.58
C THR A 63 -1.01 -11.54 -18.01
N ARG A 64 -0.30 -10.50 -17.59
CA ARG A 64 1.12 -10.30 -17.92
C ARG A 64 2.07 -11.18 -17.11
N TYR A 65 1.82 -11.31 -15.81
CA TYR A 65 2.78 -11.96 -14.89
C TYR A 65 2.37 -13.39 -14.48
N LYS A 66 1.11 -13.77 -14.68
CA LYS A 66 0.52 -15.08 -14.30
C LYS A 66 0.91 -15.52 -12.89
N ARG A 67 0.86 -14.58 -11.94
CA ARG A 67 1.28 -14.76 -10.55
C ARG A 67 0.14 -14.42 -9.59
N ASP A 68 -0.16 -15.35 -8.69
CA ASP A 68 -1.09 -15.12 -7.59
C ASP A 68 -0.47 -14.22 -6.51
N GLY A 69 -1.33 -13.50 -5.79
CA GLY A 69 -0.91 -12.58 -4.73
C GLY A 69 -0.56 -11.19 -5.21
N LEU A 70 -0.84 -10.83 -6.47
CA LEU A 70 -0.84 -9.40 -6.85
C LEU A 70 -1.94 -8.70 -6.08
N PHE A 71 -1.61 -7.58 -5.46
CA PHE A 71 -2.53 -6.84 -4.61
C PHE A 71 -2.39 -5.33 -4.79
N LEU A 72 -3.41 -4.63 -4.32
CA LEU A 72 -3.40 -3.19 -4.11
C LEU A 72 -4.31 -2.82 -2.94
N LEU A 73 -4.04 -1.68 -2.34
CA LEU A 73 -4.89 -1.02 -1.36
C LEU A 73 -5.58 0.17 -2.02
N ARG A 74 -6.83 0.40 -1.64
CA ARG A 74 -7.63 1.56 -2.07
C ARG A 74 -8.44 2.10 -0.91
N ASP A 75 -9.00 3.31 -1.06
CA ASP A 75 -9.96 3.81 -0.07
C ASP A 75 -11.25 2.97 -0.10
N CYS A 76 -11.84 2.76 1.07
CA CYS A 76 -13.12 2.08 1.20
C CYS A 76 -14.25 3.00 0.76
N THR A 77 -15.01 2.60 -0.27
CA THR A 77 -16.12 3.39 -0.80
C THR A 77 -17.34 3.42 0.14
N THR A 78 -17.44 2.47 1.06
CA THR A 78 -18.58 2.36 2.00
C THR A 78 -18.27 2.89 3.40
N SER A 79 -17.00 3.00 3.77
CA SER A 79 -16.55 3.42 5.11
C SER A 79 -15.49 4.51 4.94
N PRO A 80 -15.88 5.80 5.03
CA PRO A 80 -14.94 6.90 4.91
C PRO A 80 -13.80 6.75 5.94
N HIS A 81 -12.56 6.96 5.51
CA HIS A 81 -11.33 6.79 6.31
C HIS A 81 -10.89 5.35 6.60
N ASP A 82 -11.52 4.38 5.95
CA ASP A 82 -11.11 2.98 5.99
C ASP A 82 -10.50 2.54 4.65
N PHE A 83 -9.82 1.40 4.65
CA PHE A 83 -9.14 0.86 3.49
C PHE A 83 -9.86 -0.36 2.91
N SER A 84 -9.50 -0.73 1.70
CA SER A 84 -9.90 -2.01 1.11
C SER A 84 -8.71 -2.63 0.41
N LEU A 85 -8.37 -3.85 0.82
CA LEU A 85 -7.37 -4.68 0.14
C LEU A 85 -8.04 -5.40 -1.02
N SER A 86 -7.50 -5.27 -2.22
CA SER A 86 -7.91 -6.04 -3.39
C SER A 86 -6.75 -6.92 -3.84
N LEU A 87 -6.97 -8.22 -4.01
CA LEU A 87 -5.93 -9.18 -4.41
C LEU A 87 -6.42 -10.16 -5.47
N VAL A 88 -5.53 -10.67 -6.31
CA VAL A 88 -5.85 -11.72 -7.29
C VAL A 88 -5.25 -13.06 -6.87
N CYS A 89 -6.04 -14.12 -6.98
CA CYS A 89 -5.62 -15.51 -6.78
C CYS A 89 -6.45 -16.43 -7.68
N GLY A 90 -5.79 -17.26 -8.49
CA GLY A 90 -6.46 -18.16 -9.43
C GLY A 90 -7.38 -17.45 -10.42
N ASP A 91 -6.90 -16.33 -11.00
CA ASP A 91 -7.63 -15.45 -11.94
C ASP A 91 -8.90 -14.78 -11.36
N LYS A 92 -9.11 -14.89 -10.04
CA LYS A 92 -10.23 -14.26 -9.33
C LYS A 92 -9.74 -13.13 -8.44
N CYS A 93 -10.51 -12.04 -8.40
CA CYS A 93 -10.25 -10.92 -7.49
C CYS A 93 -11.03 -11.10 -6.17
N TYR A 94 -10.33 -10.90 -5.06
CA TYR A 94 -10.86 -10.93 -3.70
C TYR A 94 -10.70 -9.56 -3.06
N HIS A 95 -11.65 -9.17 -2.21
CA HIS A 95 -11.65 -7.86 -1.57
C HIS A 95 -11.94 -8.00 -0.07
N TYR A 96 -11.09 -7.37 0.74
CA TYR A 96 -11.19 -7.33 2.19
C TYR A 96 -11.30 -5.89 2.65
N LYS A 97 -12.21 -5.64 3.58
CA LYS A 97 -12.32 -4.36 4.30
C LYS A 97 -11.50 -4.49 5.57
#